data_AF-A0A534LYX7-F1
#
_entry.id   AF-A0A534LYX7-F1
#
_cell.length_a   1.000
_cell.length_b   1.000
_cell.length_c   1.000
_cell.angle_alpha   90.00
_cell.angle_beta   90.00
_cell.angle_gamma   90.00
#
_symmetry.space_group_name_H-M   'P 1'
#
loop_
_entity.id
_entity.type
_entity.pdbx_description
1 polymer ?
#
loop_
_entity_poly.entity_id
_entity_poly.type
_entity_poly.pdbx_seq_one_letter_code
_entity_poly.pdbx_strand_id
1 'polypeptide(L)' 'MQEQADLDRSVQADIDAVLALGCEVKDLHRGLVDFPARIGNEVVYLCWQRGEDRIEWWHTLGSGFAGRKPLSAESER' A
#
# COMPACT_ATOMS: atom_id res chain seq x y z
N MET A 1 11.56 -24.38 -19.29
CA MET A 1 12.68 -23.99 -18.40
C MET A 1 13.07 -22.52 -18.62
N GLN A 2 13.21 -22.05 -19.88
CA GLN A 2 13.44 -20.63 -20.20
C GLN A 2 12.23 -19.72 -19.88
N GLU A 3 11.03 -20.17 -20.28
CA GLU A 3 9.78 -19.42 -20.11
C GLU A 3 9.43 -19.13 -18.64
N GLN A 4 9.67 -20.09 -17.74
CA GLN A 4 9.48 -19.89 -16.30
C GLN A 4 10.46 -18.84 -15.75
N ALA A 5 11.72 -18.89 -16.15
CA ALA A 5 12.75 -17.96 -15.67
C ALA A 5 12.51 -16.52 -16.17
N ASP A 6 11.95 -16.36 -17.37
CA ASP A 6 11.61 -15.04 -17.89
C ASP A 6 10.34 -14.47 -17.22
N LEU A 7 9.35 -15.32 -16.92
CA LEU A 7 8.18 -14.93 -16.12
C LEU A 7 8.60 -14.47 -14.72
N ASP A 8 9.42 -15.26 -14.03
CA ASP A 8 9.90 -14.94 -12.68
C ASP A 8 10.66 -13.61 -12.67
N ARG A 9 11.49 -13.34 -13.69
CA ARG A 9 12.22 -12.07 -13.81
C ARG A 9 11.29 -10.88 -14.01
N SER A 10 10.26 -11.02 -14.84
CA SER A 10 9.28 -9.97 -15.07
C SER A 10 8.51 -9.64 -13.80
N VAL A 11 8.02 -10.67 -13.10
CA VAL A 11 7.30 -10.51 -11.83
C VAL A 11 8.18 -9.83 -10.79
N GLN A 12 9.44 -10.22 -10.69
CA GLN A 12 10.37 -9.60 -9.74
C GLN A 12 10.62 -8.13 -10.06
N ALA A 13 10.79 -7.77 -11.35
CA ALA A 13 10.97 -6.38 -11.76
C ALA A 13 9.76 -5.51 -11.42
N ASP A 14 8.54 -6.03 -11.60
CA ASP A 14 7.31 -5.32 -11.25
C ASP A 14 7.19 -5.12 -9.73
N ILE A 15 7.53 -6.14 -8.93
CA ILE A 15 7.58 -6.05 -7.47
C ILE A 15 8.59 -4.98 -7.04
N ASP A 16 9.80 -5.01 -7.59
CA ASP A 16 10.85 -4.05 -7.24
C ASP A 16 10.44 -2.61 -7.59
N ALA A 17 9.80 -2.41 -8.74
CA ALA A 17 9.26 -1.12 -9.15
C ALA A 17 8.20 -0.59 -8.17
N VAL A 18 7.31 -1.46 -7.69
CA VAL A 18 6.30 -1.11 -6.69
C VAL A 18 6.95 -0.78 -5.35
N LEU A 19 7.89 -1.60 -4.88
CA LEU A 19 8.63 -1.34 -3.62
C LEU A 19 9.45 -0.06 -3.68
N ALA A 20 10.00 0.29 -4.85
CA ALA A 20 10.74 1.54 -5.07
C ALA A 20 9.88 2.80 -4.93
N LEU A 21 8.55 2.70 -5.03
CA LEU A 21 7.63 3.80 -4.74
C LEU A 21 7.53 4.11 -3.23
N GLY A 22 8.18 3.29 -2.38
CA GLY A 22 8.17 3.46 -0.93
C GLY A 22 6.95 2.85 -0.25
N CYS A 23 6.19 2.00 -0.94
CA CYS A 23 5.06 1.30 -0.35
C CYS A 23 5.50 -0.01 0.34
N GLU A 24 4.72 -0.44 1.32
CA GLU A 24 4.93 -1.66 2.08
C GLU A 24 3.81 -2.65 1.80
N VAL A 25 4.15 -3.76 1.16
CA VAL A 25 3.21 -4.87 0.96
C VAL A 25 3.01 -5.60 2.29
N LYS A 26 1.82 -5.48 2.87
CA LYS A 26 1.48 -6.10 4.16
C LYS A 26 0.94 -7.51 4.02
N ASP A 27 0.18 -7.77 2.96
CA ASP A 27 -0.41 -9.08 2.68
C ASP A 27 -0.67 -9.25 1.18
N LEU A 28 0.13 -10.07 0.51
CA LEU A 28 -0.01 -10.36 -0.92
C LEU A 28 -1.29 -11.11 -1.26
N HIS A 29 -1.75 -12.02 -0.40
CA HIS A 29 -2.95 -12.82 -0.66
C HIS A 29 -4.19 -11.95 -0.68
N ARG A 30 -4.28 -11.00 0.25
CA ARG A 30 -5.35 -10.00 0.31
C ARG A 30 -5.14 -8.84 -0.65
N GLY A 31 -3.92 -8.63 -1.14
CA GLY A 31 -3.53 -7.46 -1.93
C GLY A 31 -3.53 -6.19 -1.08
N LEU A 32 -2.98 -6.25 0.12
CA LEU A 32 -2.91 -5.17 1.09
C LEU A 32 -1.56 -4.46 1.00
N VAL A 33 -1.60 -3.15 0.78
CA VAL A 33 -0.43 -2.29 0.63
C VAL A 33 -0.62 -1.02 1.45
N ASP A 34 0.42 -0.67 2.20
CA ASP A 34 0.49 0.57 2.96
C ASP A 34 1.48 1.54 2.34
N PHE A 35 1.17 2.83 2.33
CA PHE A 35 2.00 3.90 1.80
C PHE A 35 2.32 4.88 2.94
N PRO A 36 3.59 5.10 3.28
CA PRO A 36 3.96 6.11 4.27
C PRO A 36 3.46 7.49 3.83
N ALA A 37 2.78 8.20 4.73
CA ALA A 37 2.31 9.56 4.49
C ALA A 37 2.36 10.38 5.77
N ARG A 38 2.01 11.66 5.64
CA ARG A 38 1.89 12.59 6.76
C ARG A 38 0.54 13.30 6.67
N ILE A 39 -0.24 13.22 7.74
CA ILE A 39 -1.48 14.00 7.91
C ILE A 39 -1.21 15.01 9.03
N GLY A 40 -1.23 16.29 8.69
CA GLY A 40 -0.79 17.35 9.60
C GLY A 40 0.66 17.15 10.04
N ASN A 41 0.86 16.88 11.34
CA ASN A 41 2.18 16.65 11.95
C ASN A 41 2.40 15.19 12.38
N GLU A 42 1.50 14.28 11.99
CA GLU A 42 1.55 12.87 12.35
C GLU A 42 1.98 12.02 11.14
N VAL A 43 2.91 11.09 11.36
CA VAL A 43 3.27 10.07 10.37
C VAL A 43 2.22 8.97 10.43
N VAL A 44 1.67 8.62 9.27
CA VAL A 44 0.61 7.62 9.14
C VAL A 44 0.91 6.70 7.96
N TYR A 45 0.15 5.61 7.84
CA TYR A 45 0.10 4.81 6.64
C TYR A 45 -1.22 5.03 5.93
N LEU A 46 -1.17 5.39 4.66
CA LEU A 46 -2.32 5.25 3.79
C LEU A 46 -2.45 3.79 3.41
N CYS A 47 -3.63 3.23 3.50
CA CYS A 47 -3.85 1.82 3.36
C CYS A 47 -4.76 1.57 2.16
N TRP A 48 -4.34 0.68 1.27
CA TRP A 48 -5.09 0.26 0.09
C TRP A 48 -5.20 -1.26 0.06
N GLN A 49 -6.38 -1.75 -0.28
CA GLN A 49 -6.62 -3.17 -0.48
C GLN A 49 -7.17 -3.45 -1.88
N ARG A 50 -6.74 -4.55 -2.50
CA ARG A 50 -7.28 -5.05 -3.76
C ARG A 50 -8.81 -5.08 -3.74
N GLY A 51 -9.42 -4.39 -4.70
CA GLY A 51 -10.87 -4.17 -4.80
C GLY A 51 -11.28 -2.72 -4.48
N GLU A 52 -10.38 -1.92 -3.91
CA GLU A 52 -10.58 -0.46 -3.75
C GLU A 52 -10.08 0.27 -5.01
N ASP A 53 -10.89 1.19 -5.56
CA ASP A 53 -10.52 1.95 -6.76
C ASP A 53 -9.42 2.99 -6.49
N ARG A 54 -9.34 3.48 -5.25
CA ARG A 54 -8.38 4.49 -4.81
C ARG A 54 -8.08 4.33 -3.32
N ILE A 55 -7.03 5.01 -2.86
CA ILE A 55 -6.68 5.07 -1.45
C ILE A 55 -7.68 5.97 -0.73
N GLU A 56 -8.53 5.40 0.13
CA GLU A 56 -9.54 6.15 0.90
C GLU A 56 -9.34 6.04 2.42
N TRP A 57 -8.36 5.27 2.85
CA TRP A 57 -8.16 4.93 4.26
C TRP A 57 -6.74 5.16 4.71
N TRP A 58 -6.57 5.49 5.98
CA TRP A 58 -5.28 5.62 6.64
C TRP A 58 -5.33 5.02 8.05
N HIS A 59 -4.18 4.72 8.63
CA HIS A 59 -4.08 4.30 10.02
C HIS A 59 -2.76 4.78 10.63
N THR A 60 -2.70 4.83 11.97
CA THR A 60 -1.46 5.17 12.67
C THR A 60 -0.50 3.99 12.67
N LEU A 61 0.77 4.21 13.01
CA LEU A 61 1.79 3.14 13.03
C LEU A 61 1.43 1.98 13.97
N GLY A 62 0.65 2.23 15.02
CA GLY A 62 0.31 1.24 16.05
C GLY A 62 -1.03 0.53 15.85
N SER A 63 -1.95 1.08 15.04
CA SER A 63 -3.31 0.53 14.94
C SER A 63 -3.48 -0.50 13.82
N GLY A 64 -2.61 -0.46 12.80
CA GLY A 64 -2.68 -1.35 11.63
C GLY A 64 -4.01 -1.29 10.88
N PHE A 65 -4.26 -2.31 10.05
CA PHE A 65 -5.46 -2.41 9.21
C PHE A 65 -6.79 -2.33 9.99
N ALA A 66 -6.84 -2.88 11.21
CA ALA A 66 -8.06 -2.88 12.03
C ALA A 66 -8.46 -1.47 12.52
N GLY A 67 -7.50 -0.53 12.56
CA GLY A 67 -7.73 0.85 12.97
C GLY A 67 -7.83 1.85 11.83
N ARG A 68 -8.20 1.39 10.62
CA ARG A 68 -8.37 2.27 9.45
C ARG A 68 -9.41 3.36 9.71
N LYS A 69 -9.07 4.57 9.29
CA LYS A 69 -9.90 5.78 9.31
C LYS A 69 -10.01 6.34 7.89
N PRO A 70 -11.15 6.94 7.52
CA PRO A 70 -11.32 7.51 6.19
C PRO A 70 -10.47 8.78 6.00
N LEU A 71 -9.96 8.98 4.78
CA LEU A 71 -9.23 10.20 4.38
C LEU A 71 -10.16 11.38 4.10
N SER A 72 -11.42 11.11 3.73
CA SER A 72 -12.39 12.13 3.29
C SER A 72 -12.83 13.12 4.38
N ALA A 73 -12.46 12.94 5.64
CA ALA A 73 -12.80 13.89 6.70
C ALA A 73 -11.92 15.16 6.70
N GLU A 74 -10.78 15.16 6.01
CA GLU A 74 -9.76 16.21 6.18
C GLU A 74 -9.15 16.77 4.87
N SER A 75 -9.47 16.22 3.70
CA SER A 75 -8.86 16.64 2.43
C SER A 75 -9.51 17.87 1.75
N GLU A 76 -10.58 18.44 2.33
CA GLU A 76 -11.33 19.59 1.77
C GLU A 76 -11.21 20.89 2.60
N ARG A 77 -10.12 21.10 3.35
CA ARG A 77 -9.84 22.40 3.99
C ARG A 77 -8.61 23.09 3.42
#